data_AF-A0A2X2T567-F1
#
_entry.id   AF-A0A2X2T567-F1
#
_cell.length_a   1.000
_cell.length_b   1.000
_cell.length_c   1.000
_cell.angle_alpha   90.00
_cell.angle_beta   90.00
_cell.angle_gamma   90.00
#
_symmetry.space_group_name_H-M   'P 1'
#
loop_
_entity.id
_entity.type
_entity.pdbx_description
1 polymer ?
#
loop_
_entity_poly.entity_id
_entity_poly.type
_entity_poly.pdbx_seq_one_letter_code
_entity_poly.pdbx_strand_id
1 'polypeptide(L)'
;MKDDRSDENKYLQGVSMSRRSFINTAALIGVGSALSLSPLAGFAAEATPKKGGVLKLGMSGGNTSDSLDPTLFSDWVPLNQAYMLMNGLVEIDENNQATPELLESWKLSRARRSGPLKCARA
;
A
#
# COMPACT_ATOMS: atom_id res chain seq x y z
N MET A 1 -13.58 -17.85 68.22
CA MET A 1 -13.68 -17.33 66.84
C MET A 1 -12.89 -16.03 66.79
N LYS A 2 -11.56 -16.14 66.65
CA LYS A 2 -10.58 -15.05 66.77
C LYS A 2 -9.94 -14.85 65.40
N ASP A 3 -10.06 -13.62 64.89
CA ASP A 3 -9.20 -12.92 63.93
C ASP A 3 -8.55 -13.67 62.75
N ASP A 4 -9.35 -14.10 61.76
CA ASP A 4 -8.81 -14.42 60.42
C ASP A 4 -8.62 -13.17 59.53
N ARG A 5 -9.16 -12.01 59.91
CA ARG A 5 -9.07 -10.74 59.15
C ARG A 5 -7.77 -9.96 59.36
N SER A 6 -6.94 -10.38 60.32
CA SER A 6 -5.69 -9.71 60.65
C SER A 6 -4.53 -10.13 59.74
N ASP A 7 -4.57 -11.37 59.25
CA ASP A 7 -3.56 -11.93 58.36
C ASP A 7 -3.69 -11.45 56.90
N GLU A 8 -4.92 -11.24 56.40
CA GLU A 8 -5.16 -10.66 55.07
C GLU A 8 -4.56 -9.25 54.93
N ASN A 9 -4.68 -8.43 55.97
CA ASN A 9 -4.10 -7.09 55.99
C ASN A 9 -2.57 -7.08 55.99
N LYS A 10 -1.93 -8.16 56.45
CA LYS A 10 -0.46 -8.27 56.51
C LYS A 10 0.17 -8.42 55.13
N TYR A 11 -0.52 -9.11 54.21
CA TYR A 11 -0.07 -9.25 52.82
C TYR A 11 -0.32 -7.99 51.99
N LEU A 12 -1.37 -7.22 52.32
CA LEU A 12 -1.71 -5.97 51.63
C LEU A 12 -0.85 -4.77 52.07
N GLN A 13 -0.24 -4.83 53.26
CA GLN A 13 0.64 -3.77 53.78
C GLN A 13 2.01 -3.70 53.08
N GLY A 14 2.44 -4.76 52.39
CA GLY A 14 3.69 -4.78 51.60
C GLY A 14 3.59 -4.14 50.22
N VAL A 15 2.37 -3.86 49.75
CA VAL A 15 2.11 -3.27 48.41
C VAL A 15 1.61 -1.83 48.57
N SER A 16 2.31 -1.02 49.38
CA SER A 16 2.07 0.43 49.44
C SER A 16 2.69 1.13 48.22
N MET A 17 2.25 0.76 47.01
CA MET A 17 2.64 1.50 45.82
C MET A 17 1.98 2.88 45.84
N SER A 18 2.79 3.93 45.90
CA SER A 18 2.31 5.29 45.63
C SER A 18 1.58 5.33 44.28
N ARG A 19 0.45 6.03 44.19
CA ARG A 19 -0.32 6.20 42.94
C ARG A 19 0.57 6.59 41.75
N ARG A 20 1.62 7.38 42.00
CA ARG A 20 2.63 7.77 41.00
C ARG A 20 3.47 6.61 40.49
N SER A 21 3.90 5.72 41.39
CA SER A 21 4.67 4.52 41.01
C SER A 21 3.81 3.58 40.16
N PHE A 22 2.54 3.41 40.53
CA PHE A 22 1.60 2.62 39.73
C PHE A 22 1.38 3.21 38.33
N ILE A 23 1.13 4.52 38.22
CA ILE A 23 0.95 5.21 36.93
C ILE A 23 2.22 5.10 36.08
N ASN A 24 3.40 5.28 36.68
CA ASN A 24 4.67 5.17 35.97
C ASN A 24 4.92 3.75 35.45
N THR A 25 4.66 2.73 36.26
CA THR A 25 4.82 1.33 35.86
C THR A 25 3.79 0.94 34.79
N ALA A 26 2.54 1.39 34.91
CA ALA A 26 1.50 1.17 33.90
C ALA A 26 1.82 1.87 32.57
N ALA A 27 2.36 3.08 32.62
CA ALA A 27 2.83 3.81 31.43
C ALA A 27 4.01 3.08 30.77
N LEU A 28 4.97 2.58 31.55
CA LEU A 28 6.11 1.83 31.03
C LEU A 28 5.67 0.53 30.34
N ILE A 29 4.74 -0.22 30.96
CA ILE A 29 4.15 -1.43 30.39
C ILE A 29 3.34 -1.10 29.14
N GLY A 30 2.57 -0.02 29.14
CA GLY A 30 1.79 0.43 27.99
C GLY A 30 2.64 0.85 26.78
N VAL A 31 3.79 1.48 27.02
CA VAL A 31 4.77 1.80 25.95
C VAL A 31 5.45 0.53 25.45
N GLY A 32 5.84 -0.37 26.36
CA GLY A 32 6.46 -1.65 26.00
C GLY A 32 5.53 -2.56 25.19
N SER A 33 4.25 -2.60 25.51
CA SER A 33 3.25 -3.37 24.76
C SER A 33 2.94 -2.73 23.40
N ALA A 34 2.91 -1.40 23.30
CA ALA A 34 2.73 -0.71 22.01
C ALA A 34 3.89 -0.97 21.04
N LEU A 35 5.12 -1.11 21.54
CA LEU A 35 6.29 -1.47 20.73
C LEU A 35 6.32 -2.96 20.36
N SER A 36 5.88 -3.84 21.26
CA SER A 36 5.84 -5.30 21.04
C SER A 36 4.68 -5.74 20.13
N LEU A 37 3.52 -5.09 20.24
CA LEU A 37 2.34 -5.30 19.39
C LEU A 37 2.35 -4.41 18.14
N SER A 38 3.44 -3.71 17.91
CA SER A 38 3.63 -2.93 16.70
C SER A 38 3.46 -3.85 15.48
N PRO A 39 2.42 -3.63 14.65
CA PRO A 39 2.22 -4.43 13.45
C PRO A 39 3.34 -4.19 12.42
N LEU A 40 4.25 -3.24 12.66
CA LEU A 40 5.42 -3.00 11.80
C LEU A 40 6.28 -4.25 11.60
N ALA A 41 6.34 -5.17 12.58
CA ALA A 41 7.04 -6.44 12.41
C ALA A 41 6.26 -7.45 11.53
N GLY A 42 4.93 -7.38 11.50
CA GLY A 42 4.07 -8.21 10.65
C GLY A 42 3.97 -7.73 9.20
N PHE A 43 4.37 -6.48 8.94
CA PHE A 43 4.50 -5.89 7.59
C PHE A 43 5.93 -5.96 7.03
N ALA A 44 6.84 -6.70 7.68
CA ALA A 44 8.03 -7.18 6.99
C ALA A 44 7.56 -8.25 5.98
N ALA A 45 7.01 -7.76 4.86
CA ALA A 45 6.56 -8.58 3.76
C ALA A 45 7.70 -9.52 3.38
N GLU A 46 7.41 -10.81 3.34
CA GLU A 46 8.28 -11.80 2.72
C GLU A 46 8.71 -11.25 1.36
N ALA A 47 10.02 -11.05 1.15
CA ALA A 47 10.55 -10.55 -0.12
C ALA A 47 10.30 -11.52 -1.28
N THR A 48 9.82 -12.72 -0.99
CA THR A 48 9.38 -13.72 -1.94
C THR A 48 8.01 -13.34 -2.52
N PRO A 49 7.92 -13.00 -3.81
CA PRO A 49 6.65 -12.66 -4.44
C PRO A 49 5.71 -13.88 -4.39
N LYS A 50 4.54 -13.69 -3.77
CA LYS A 50 3.50 -14.72 -3.71
C LYS A 50 2.76 -14.75 -5.04
N LYS A 51 2.79 -15.90 -5.72
CA LYS A 51 2.05 -16.09 -6.97
C LYS A 51 0.57 -16.29 -6.66
N GLY A 52 -0.27 -15.54 -7.36
CA GLY A 52 -1.73 -15.65 -7.27
C GLY A 52 -2.34 -14.84 -6.12
N GLY A 53 -3.62 -14.50 -6.30
CA GLY A 53 -4.39 -13.63 -5.42
C GLY A 53 -5.48 -12.91 -6.21
N VAL A 54 -6.44 -12.30 -5.50
CA VAL A 54 -7.46 -11.44 -6.12
C VAL A 54 -7.20 -10.01 -5.68
N LEU A 55 -6.77 -9.16 -6.61
CA LEU A 55 -6.67 -7.73 -6.39
C LEU A 55 -8.08 -7.12 -6.47
N LYS A 56 -8.55 -6.54 -5.36
CA LYS A 56 -9.83 -5.81 -5.29
C LYS A 56 -9.52 -4.31 -5.18
N LEU A 57 -9.88 -3.55 -6.20
CA LEU A 57 -9.67 -2.10 -6.25
C LEU A 57 -11.01 -1.39 -6.15
N GLY A 58 -11.10 -0.42 -5.25
CA GLY A 58 -12.21 0.54 -5.19
C GLY A 58 -11.77 1.85 -5.81
N MET A 59 -12.42 2.28 -6.89
CA MET A 59 -12.07 3.49 -7.64
C MET A 59 -13.33 4.31 -7.92
N SER A 60 -13.18 5.63 -7.94
CA SER A 60 -14.22 6.57 -8.39
C SER A 60 -14.06 6.85 -9.88
N GLY A 61 -15.15 7.26 -10.54
CA GLY A 61 -15.12 7.65 -11.95
C GLY A 61 -15.48 6.54 -12.93
N GLY A 62 -16.29 5.56 -12.51
CA GLY A 62 -16.88 4.56 -13.40
C GLY A 62 -18.36 4.85 -13.63
N ASN A 63 -18.81 4.74 -14.88
CA ASN A 63 -20.20 4.92 -15.28
C ASN A 63 -20.68 3.70 -16.11
N THR A 64 -21.96 3.37 -15.98
CA THR A 64 -22.62 2.34 -16.80
C THR A 64 -22.58 2.59 -18.31
N SER A 65 -22.39 3.85 -18.73
CA SER A 65 -22.25 4.22 -20.14
C SER A 65 -20.80 4.24 -20.64
N ASP A 66 -19.83 3.81 -19.83
CA ASP A 66 -18.44 3.73 -20.27
C ASP A 66 -18.26 2.69 -21.37
N SER A 67 -17.35 2.97 -22.29
CA SER A 67 -16.98 2.10 -23.41
C SER A 67 -15.55 1.61 -23.24
N LEU A 68 -15.24 0.44 -23.83
CA LEU A 68 -13.87 -0.08 -23.96
C LEU A 68 -13.12 0.49 -25.18
N ASP A 69 -13.73 1.44 -25.90
CA ASP A 69 -13.05 2.18 -26.97
C ASP A 69 -12.07 3.20 -26.37
N PRO A 70 -10.75 3.07 -26.60
CA PRO A 70 -9.75 3.96 -26.01
C PRO A 70 -9.83 5.40 -26.48
N THR A 71 -10.55 5.67 -27.57
CA THR A 71 -10.75 7.04 -28.05
C THR A 71 -11.83 7.80 -27.28
N LEU A 72 -12.60 7.09 -26.43
CA LEU A 72 -13.75 7.64 -25.71
C LEU A 72 -13.58 7.66 -24.18
N PHE A 73 -12.42 7.25 -23.65
CA PHE A 73 -12.18 7.25 -22.22
C PHE A 73 -12.22 8.67 -21.66
N SER A 74 -13.06 8.88 -20.65
CA SER A 74 -13.30 10.19 -20.04
C SER A 74 -12.84 10.27 -18.59
N ASP A 75 -12.55 9.14 -17.95
CA ASP A 75 -12.27 9.04 -16.52
C ASP A 75 -11.31 7.87 -16.19
N TRP A 76 -10.93 7.73 -14.93
CA TRP A 76 -9.85 6.85 -14.46
C TRP A 76 -10.18 5.37 -14.50
N VAL A 77 -11.46 4.99 -14.35
CA VAL A 77 -11.88 3.59 -14.36
C VAL A 77 -11.72 2.95 -15.75
N PRO A 78 -12.28 3.52 -16.85
CA PRO A 78 -12.04 2.97 -18.19
C PRO A 78 -10.56 3.05 -18.59
N LEU A 79 -9.83 4.08 -18.15
CA LEU A 79 -8.38 4.16 -18.38
C LEU A 79 -7.61 3.03 -17.68
N ASN A 80 -7.94 2.70 -16.42
CA ASN A 80 -7.29 1.58 -15.72
C ASN A 80 -7.61 0.24 -16.37
N GLN A 81 -8.86 0.04 -16.81
CA GLN A 81 -9.25 -1.17 -17.55
C GLN A 81 -8.43 -1.30 -18.84
N ALA A 82 -8.15 -0.20 -19.53
CA ALA A 82 -7.30 -0.20 -20.71
C ALA A 82 -5.90 -0.72 -20.41
N TYR A 83 -5.24 -0.24 -19.35
CA TYR A 83 -3.91 -0.74 -18.96
C TYR A 83 -3.91 -2.23 -18.54
N MET A 84 -5.06 -2.79 -18.19
CA MET A 84 -5.19 -4.22 -17.87
C MET A 84 -5.46 -5.09 -19.11
N LEU A 85 -6.03 -4.52 -20.18
CA LEU A 85 -6.54 -5.25 -21.34
C LEU A 85 -5.80 -4.93 -22.65
N MET A 86 -5.11 -3.79 -22.70
CA MET A 86 -4.54 -3.19 -23.89
C MET A 86 -3.10 -2.76 -23.61
N ASN A 87 -2.30 -2.64 -24.67
CA ASN A 87 -0.91 -2.19 -24.59
C ASN A 87 -0.74 -0.87 -25.34
N GLY A 88 0.12 0.00 -24.82
CA GLY A 88 0.55 1.23 -25.46
C GLY A 88 1.61 0.99 -26.53
N LEU A 89 1.85 2.02 -27.35
CA LEU A 89 3.00 2.03 -28.25
C LEU A 89 4.31 2.24 -27.48
N VAL A 90 4.23 3.10 -26.46
CA VAL A 90 5.29 3.45 -25.52
C VAL A 90 4.66 3.59 -24.14
N GLU A 91 5.42 3.28 -23.11
CA GLU A 91 5.01 3.38 -21.71
C GLU A 91 5.89 4.41 -20.97
N ILE A 92 5.35 5.07 -19.96
CA ILE A 92 6.12 5.95 -19.08
C ILE A 92 6.56 5.14 -17.85
N ASP A 93 7.86 4.98 -17.68
CA ASP A 93 8.42 4.20 -16.56
C ASP A 93 8.36 4.96 -15.22
N GLU A 94 8.82 4.30 -14.14
CA GLU A 94 8.91 4.88 -12.80
C GLU A 94 9.82 6.12 -12.71
N ASN A 95 10.71 6.31 -13.67
CA ASN A 95 11.59 7.48 -13.78
C ASN A 95 10.99 8.58 -14.67
N ASN A 96 9.72 8.45 -15.08
CA ASN A 96 9.02 9.30 -16.03
C ASN A 96 9.65 9.34 -17.43
N GLN A 97 10.31 8.26 -17.84
CA GLN A 97 10.95 8.15 -19.15
C GLN A 97 10.07 7.32 -20.10
N ALA A 98 9.97 7.77 -21.35
CA ALA A 98 9.28 7.03 -22.39
C ALA A 98 10.10 5.79 -22.80
N THR A 99 9.54 4.62 -22.54
CA THR A 99 10.14 3.31 -22.80
C THR A 99 9.37 2.55 -23.88
N PRO A 100 10.06 1.70 -24.66
CA PRO A 100 9.44 0.75 -25.59
C PRO A 100 8.40 -0.15 -24.94
N GLU A 101 7.23 -0.28 -25.57
CA GLU A 101 6.21 -1.28 -25.23
C GLU A 101 5.87 -2.12 -26.46
N LEU A 102 4.84 -1.75 -27.24
CA LEU A 102 4.61 -2.37 -28.56
C LEU A 102 5.60 -1.90 -29.63
N LEU A 103 6.13 -0.68 -29.52
CA LEU A 103 7.21 -0.21 -30.38
C LEU A 103 8.55 -0.61 -29.80
N GLU A 104 9.24 -1.55 -30.44
CA GLU A 104 10.60 -1.95 -30.05
C GLU A 104 11.62 -0.80 -30.17
N SER A 105 11.46 0.06 -31.18
CA SER A 105 12.24 1.29 -31.30
C SER A 105 11.58 2.34 -32.19
N TRP A 106 11.93 3.61 -31.96
CA TRP A 106 11.53 4.74 -32.80
C TRP A 106 12.73 5.64 -33.09
N LYS A 107 12.71 6.28 -34.25
CA LYS A 107 13.72 7.29 -34.62
C LYS A 107 13.02 8.60 -34.89
N LEU A 108 13.48 9.65 -34.21
CA LEU A 108 13.05 11.02 -34.50
C LEU A 108 13.82 11.52 -35.72
N SER A 109 13.12 11.69 -36.85
CA SER A 109 13.68 12.43 -37.98
C SER A 109 13.35 13.91 -37.84
N ARG A 110 14.35 14.79 -37.96
CA ARG A 110 14.13 16.25 -38.05
C ARG A 110 13.56 16.59 -39.42
N ALA A 111 12.30 16.23 -39.66
CA ALA A 111 11.57 16.66 -40.84
C ALA A 111 10.66 17.84 -40.46
N ARG A 112 11.02 19.02 -40.96
CA ARG A 112 10.21 20.23 -40.92
C ARG A 112 8.90 19.99 -41.66
N ARG A 113 7.84 19.61 -40.92
CA ARG A 113 6.49 19.23 -41.40
C ARG A 113 6.51 18.06 -42.40
N SER A 114 5.60 17.11 -42.18
CA SER A 114 5.23 16.00 -43.06
C SER A 114 6.27 14.89 -43.29
N GLY A 115 6.35 13.94 -42.36
CA GLY A 115 6.86 12.60 -42.64
C GLY A 115 6.36 11.64 -41.56
N PRO A 116 5.80 10.46 -41.89
CA PRO A 116 5.30 9.54 -40.88
C PRO A 116 6.45 9.05 -39.99
N LEU A 117 6.18 8.95 -38.69
CA LEU A 117 7.06 8.25 -37.75
C LEU A 117 7.33 6.85 -38.30
N LYS A 118 8.58 6.55 -38.63
CA LYS A 118 8.98 5.20 -39.02
C LYS A 118 9.13 4.38 -37.76
N CYS A 119 8.12 3.59 -37.47
CA CYS A 119 8.21 2.48 -36.52
C CYS A 119 9.16 1.44 -37.13
N ALA A 120 10.27 1.15 -36.47
CA ALA A 120 11.05 -0.03 -36.82
C ALA A 120 10.32 -1.22 -36.20
N ARG A 121 9.93 -2.16 -37.06
CA ARG A 121 9.41 -3.47 -36.69
C ARG A 121 10.60 -4.44 -36.64
N ALA A 122 10.57 -5.44 -35.77
CA ALA A 122 11.36 -6.65 -35.91
C ALA A 122 11.25 -7.24 -37.33
#